data_AF-A0A378VWR4-F1
#
_entry.id   AF-A0A378VWR4-F1
#
_cell.length_a   1.000
_cell.length_b   1.000
_cell.length_c   1.000
_cell.angle_alpha   90.00
_cell.angle_beta   90.00
_cell.angle_gamma   90.00
#
_symmetry.space_group_name_H-M   'P 1'
#
loop_
_entity.id
_entity.type
_entity.pdbx_description
1 polymer ?
#
loop_
_entity_poly.entity_id
_entity_poly.type
_entity_poly.pdbx_seq_one_letter_code
_entity_poly.pdbx_strand_id
1 'polypeptide(L)'
;MFGVVGIDMVAGPSEILVIADGTTPADWVAMDLFSQAEHDEIAQAILIGTSQAYLDEVEAAMDRLIETMPRRDIIEASLGNRGAMILVKDLNEACEISNYISPEHLELSVENPQEWAKKIRHAGAIFMGRYTGESLGDYCAGPNHVLPTSRTARFSSPLGTYDFQKRSSLIQVSEQGAQN
;
A
#
# COMPACT_ATOMS: atom_id res chain seq x y z
N MET A 1 25.17 -5.51 -11.99
CA MET A 1 24.85 -6.48 -10.92
C MET A 1 23.74 -7.40 -11.39
N PHE A 2 22.60 -6.85 -11.86
CA PHE A 2 21.59 -7.60 -12.60
C PHE A 2 22.20 -8.39 -13.78
N GLY A 3 21.84 -9.67 -13.90
CA GLY A 3 22.38 -10.60 -14.90
C GLY A 3 23.60 -11.42 -14.44
N VAL A 4 24.28 -11.01 -13.37
CA VAL A 4 25.32 -11.83 -12.69
C VAL A 4 24.77 -12.46 -11.42
N VAL A 5 23.96 -11.71 -10.68
CA VAL A 5 23.18 -12.18 -9.54
C VAL A 5 21.72 -11.71 -9.71
N GLY A 6 20.78 -12.47 -9.14
CA GLY A 6 19.40 -12.03 -9.00
C GLY A 6 19.31 -10.94 -7.93
N ILE A 7 18.47 -9.95 -8.19
CA ILE A 7 17.95 -9.02 -7.19
C ILE A 7 16.44 -9.20 -7.18
N ASP A 8 15.80 -9.00 -6.05
CA ASP A 8 14.35 -9.06 -5.88
C ASP A 8 13.65 -7.94 -6.66
N MET A 9 13.99 -6.68 -6.36
CA MET A 9 13.41 -5.50 -7.00
C MET A 9 14.32 -4.27 -6.87
N VAL A 10 14.04 -3.24 -7.66
CA VAL A 10 14.61 -1.90 -7.43
C VAL A 10 13.65 -1.16 -6.51
N ALA A 11 14.07 -0.94 -5.27
CA ALA A 11 13.26 -0.22 -4.29
C ALA A 11 13.09 1.26 -4.68
N GLY A 12 11.85 1.72 -4.69
CA GLY A 12 11.48 3.13 -4.63
C GLY A 12 11.08 3.56 -3.23
N PRO A 13 10.65 4.82 -3.04
CA PRO A 13 10.12 5.30 -1.76
C PRO A 13 8.93 4.47 -1.28
N SER A 14 8.78 4.32 0.05
CA SER A 14 7.67 3.60 0.65
C SER A 14 6.37 4.42 0.59
N GLU A 15 5.23 3.74 0.43
CA GLU A 15 3.94 4.36 0.12
C GLU A 15 2.78 3.70 0.91
N ILE A 16 1.91 4.51 1.52
CA ILE A 16 0.61 4.07 2.03
C ILE A 16 -0.51 4.84 1.34
N LEU A 17 -1.59 4.15 1.02
CA LEU A 17 -2.85 4.73 0.59
C LEU A 17 -3.97 4.22 1.47
N VAL A 18 -4.68 5.13 2.13
CA VAL A 18 -5.87 4.83 2.94
C VAL A 18 -7.12 5.27 2.17
N ILE A 19 -8.06 4.37 1.96
CA ILE A 19 -9.43 4.71 1.53
C ILE A 19 -10.32 4.70 2.76
N ALA A 20 -10.97 5.82 3.07
CA ALA A 20 -11.83 5.97 4.24
C ALA A 20 -13.22 6.51 3.88
N ASP A 21 -14.26 5.97 4.51
CA ASP A 21 -15.66 6.37 4.32
C ASP A 21 -16.23 7.21 5.48
N GLY A 22 -15.38 7.55 6.45
CA GLY A 22 -15.76 8.29 7.65
C GLY A 22 -16.24 7.44 8.82
N THR A 23 -16.25 6.11 8.70
CA THR A 23 -16.69 5.22 9.80
C THR A 23 -15.60 4.84 10.79
N THR A 24 -14.34 5.10 10.44
CA THR A 24 -13.19 4.98 11.34
C THR A 24 -12.96 6.32 12.03
N PRO A 25 -12.56 6.36 13.31
CA PRO A 25 -12.18 7.60 13.98
C PRO A 25 -11.03 8.30 13.25
N ALA A 26 -11.15 9.62 13.06
CA ALA A 26 -10.16 10.43 12.35
C ALA A 26 -8.75 10.31 12.94
N ASP A 27 -8.63 10.24 14.27
CA ASP A 27 -7.37 10.04 15.00
C ASP A 27 -6.66 8.73 14.61
N TRP A 28 -7.40 7.68 14.24
CA TRP A 28 -6.80 6.40 13.85
C TRP A 28 -6.23 6.49 12.44
N VAL A 29 -7.00 7.05 11.49
CA VAL A 29 -6.53 7.29 10.13
C VAL A 29 -5.32 8.22 10.11
N ALA A 30 -5.30 9.26 10.96
CA ALA A 30 -4.14 10.12 11.12
C ALA A 30 -2.90 9.33 11.58
N MET A 31 -3.05 8.39 12.51
CA MET A 31 -1.96 7.53 12.95
C MET A 31 -1.48 6.54 11.88
N ASP A 32 -2.37 5.99 11.07
CA ASP A 32 -2.01 5.12 9.94
C ASP A 32 -1.25 5.92 8.85
N LEU A 33 -1.61 7.18 8.60
CA LEU A 33 -0.83 8.05 7.70
C LEU A 33 0.56 8.36 8.28
N PHE A 34 0.64 8.57 9.60
CA PHE A 34 1.91 8.82 10.29
C PHE A 34 2.81 7.59 10.36
N SER A 35 2.26 6.37 10.47
CA SER A 35 3.07 5.14 10.54
C SER A 35 3.96 5.00 9.31
N GLN A 36 3.44 5.32 8.13
CA GLN A 36 4.27 5.32 6.93
C GLN A 36 5.10 6.59 6.78
N ALA A 37 4.52 7.77 7.06
CA ALA A 37 5.22 9.04 6.88
C ALA A 37 6.46 9.15 7.78
N GLU A 38 6.49 8.47 8.92
CA GLU A 38 7.67 8.46 9.78
C GLU A 38 8.84 7.65 9.23
N HIS A 39 8.66 6.75 8.25
CA HIS A 39 9.75 5.92 7.75
C HIS A 39 10.90 6.74 7.17
N ASP A 40 10.60 7.68 6.26
CA ASP A 40 11.58 8.50 5.52
C ASP A 40 10.95 9.81 5.02
N GLU A 41 11.74 10.86 4.84
CA GLU A 41 11.30 12.17 4.29
C GLU A 41 10.76 12.06 2.86
N ILE A 42 11.13 11.00 2.13
CA ILE A 42 10.60 10.72 0.79
C ILE A 42 9.45 9.71 0.76
N ALA A 43 9.00 9.21 1.92
CA ALA A 43 7.82 8.36 1.99
C ALA A 43 6.57 9.13 1.51
N GLN A 44 5.51 8.41 1.18
CA GLN A 44 4.26 9.00 0.71
C GLN A 44 3.08 8.41 1.46
N ALA A 45 2.24 9.29 2.00
CA ALA A 45 0.98 8.93 2.64
C ALA A 45 -0.19 9.64 1.97
N ILE A 46 -1.14 8.87 1.43
CA ILE A 46 -2.30 9.39 0.71
C ILE A 46 -3.58 8.96 1.41
N LEU A 47 -4.48 9.90 1.66
CA LEU A 47 -5.84 9.62 2.10
C LEU A 47 -6.82 9.90 0.96
N ILE A 48 -7.72 8.96 0.69
CA ILE A 48 -8.86 9.15 -0.21
C ILE A 48 -10.13 9.05 0.62
N GLY A 49 -10.96 10.10 0.60
CA GLY A 49 -12.23 10.16 1.32
C GLY A 49 -13.39 10.61 0.45
N THR A 50 -14.61 10.28 0.87
CA THR A 50 -15.86 10.65 0.17
C THR A 50 -16.58 11.86 0.81
N SER A 51 -16.05 12.38 1.91
CA SER A 51 -16.65 13.47 2.69
C SER A 51 -15.61 14.53 3.02
N GLN A 52 -15.83 15.77 2.59
CA GLN A 52 -14.96 16.89 2.93
C GLN A 52 -14.87 17.07 4.45
N ALA A 53 -16.00 16.99 5.15
CA ALA A 53 -16.03 17.15 6.60
C ALA A 53 -15.14 16.11 7.31
N TYR A 54 -15.14 14.85 6.82
CA TYR A 54 -14.28 13.83 7.40
C TYR A 54 -12.79 14.04 7.08
N LEU A 55 -12.47 14.53 5.88
CA LEU A 55 -11.10 14.93 5.55
C LEU A 55 -10.63 16.07 6.47
N ASP A 56 -11.45 17.09 6.68
CA ASP A 56 -11.14 18.20 7.60
C ASP A 56 -10.94 17.69 9.04
N GLU A 57 -11.73 16.70 9.48
CA GLU A 57 -11.56 16.06 10.79
C GLU A 57 -10.23 15.30 10.91
N VAL A 58 -9.80 14.60 9.85
CA VAL A 58 -8.50 13.91 9.82
C VAL A 58 -7.35 14.92 9.81
N GLU A 59 -7.43 15.98 9.02
CA GLU A 59 -6.43 17.05 8.99
C GLU A 59 -6.28 17.69 10.39
N ALA A 60 -7.40 18.02 11.04
CA ALA A 60 -7.39 18.55 12.40
C ALA A 60 -6.86 17.55 13.45
N ALA A 61 -7.07 16.25 13.23
CA ALA A 61 -6.47 15.21 14.06
C ALA A 61 -4.95 15.13 13.84
N MET A 62 -4.49 15.19 12.59
CA MET A 62 -3.07 15.21 12.25
C MET A 62 -2.36 16.41 12.90
N ASP A 63 -2.91 17.62 12.77
CA ASP A 63 -2.37 18.84 13.39
C ASP A 63 -2.24 18.73 14.92
N ARG A 64 -3.18 18.04 15.56
CA ARG A 64 -3.14 17.82 17.01
C ARG A 64 -2.13 16.74 17.40
N LEU A 65 -2.07 15.63 16.65
CA LEU A 65 -1.32 14.44 17.00
C LEU A 65 0.17 14.57 16.66
N ILE A 66 0.51 15.33 15.61
CA ILE A 66 1.91 15.51 15.15
C ILE A 66 2.83 16.05 16.25
N GLU A 67 2.30 16.89 17.14
CA GLU A 67 3.02 17.45 18.29
C GLU A 67 3.52 16.37 19.27
N THR A 68 2.92 15.18 19.25
CA THR A 68 3.28 14.05 20.12
C THR A 68 4.24 13.06 19.46
N MET A 69 4.50 13.20 18.16
CA MET A 69 5.23 12.21 17.37
C MET A 69 6.75 12.34 17.57
N PRO A 70 7.46 11.26 17.93
CA PRO A 70 8.92 11.31 18.13
C PRO A 70 9.72 11.70 16.88
N ARG A 71 9.20 11.35 15.69
CA ARG A 71 9.83 11.61 14.38
C ARG A 71 9.11 12.73 13.62
N ARG A 72 8.56 13.73 14.32
CA ARG A 72 7.81 14.86 13.77
C ARG A 72 8.44 15.46 12.50
N ASP A 73 9.71 15.84 12.55
CA ASP A 73 10.36 16.54 11.43
C ASP A 73 10.33 15.71 10.13
N ILE A 74 10.46 14.37 10.26
CA ILE A 74 10.43 13.44 9.13
C ILE A 74 8.99 13.31 8.60
N ILE A 75 8.01 13.19 9.50
CA ILE A 75 6.59 13.11 9.15
C ILE A 75 6.16 14.40 8.41
N GLU A 76 6.51 15.58 8.94
CA GLU A 76 6.20 16.86 8.33
C GLU A 76 6.84 17.01 6.94
N ALA A 77 8.10 16.58 6.78
CA ALA A 77 8.79 16.59 5.49
C ALA A 77 8.13 15.64 4.48
N SER A 78 7.80 14.42 4.90
CA SER A 78 7.13 13.40 4.08
C SER A 78 5.76 13.88 3.60
N LEU A 79 4.91 14.33 4.53
CA LEU A 79 3.57 14.82 4.24
C LEU A 79 3.59 16.11 3.40
N GLY A 80 4.46 17.06 3.72
CA GLY A 80 4.54 18.33 3.00
C GLY A 80 5.02 18.20 1.55
N ASN A 81 5.88 17.21 1.28
CA ASN A 81 6.43 17.00 -0.07
C ASN A 81 5.61 16.02 -0.90
N ARG A 82 5.02 14.99 -0.29
CA ARG A 82 4.46 13.83 -1.00
C ARG A 82 3.13 13.35 -0.44
N GLY A 83 2.65 13.93 0.66
CA GLY A 83 1.33 13.66 1.21
C GLY A 83 0.22 14.21 0.32
N ALA A 84 -0.95 13.57 0.36
CA ALA A 84 -2.14 14.08 -0.33
C ALA A 84 -3.42 13.61 0.35
N MET A 85 -4.43 14.50 0.38
CA MET A 85 -5.80 14.17 0.73
C MET A 85 -6.67 14.39 -0.51
N ILE A 86 -7.42 13.37 -0.93
CA ILE A 86 -8.18 13.35 -2.17
C ILE A 86 -9.65 13.14 -1.85
N LEU A 87 -10.46 14.18 -2.12
CA LEU A 87 -11.91 14.06 -2.09
C LEU A 87 -12.40 13.42 -3.39
N VAL A 88 -13.21 12.37 -3.27
CA VAL A 88 -13.87 11.69 -4.40
C VAL A 88 -15.37 11.68 -4.22
N LYS A 89 -16.11 11.46 -5.32
CA LYS A 89 -17.58 11.42 -5.28
C LYS A 89 -18.13 10.18 -4.56
N ASP A 90 -17.44 9.05 -4.66
CA ASP A 90 -17.84 7.76 -4.11
C ASP A 90 -16.66 6.77 -4.02
N LEU A 91 -16.90 5.62 -3.38
CA LEU A 91 -15.89 4.58 -3.19
C LEU A 91 -15.52 3.82 -4.47
N ASN A 92 -16.30 3.90 -5.55
CA ASN A 92 -15.88 3.34 -6.84
C ASN A 92 -14.73 4.18 -7.41
N GLU A 93 -14.89 5.49 -7.40
CA GLU A 93 -13.86 6.43 -7.83
C GLU A 93 -12.60 6.30 -6.96
N ALA A 94 -12.76 6.10 -5.64
CA ALA A 94 -11.62 5.78 -4.76
C ALA A 94 -10.85 4.53 -5.22
N CYS A 95 -11.56 3.45 -5.56
CA CYS A 95 -10.95 2.21 -6.08
C CYS A 95 -10.26 2.43 -7.44
N GLU A 96 -10.83 3.25 -8.33
CA GLU A 96 -10.23 3.57 -9.63
C GLU A 96 -8.92 4.35 -9.46
N ILE A 97 -8.90 5.34 -8.56
CA ILE A 97 -7.71 6.14 -8.24
C ILE A 97 -6.66 5.26 -7.55
N SER A 98 -7.04 4.44 -6.57
CA SER A 98 -6.13 3.50 -5.91
C SER A 98 -5.50 2.53 -6.91
N ASN A 99 -6.27 1.97 -7.85
CA ASN A 99 -5.73 1.14 -8.93
C ASN A 99 -4.74 1.89 -9.82
N TYR A 100 -5.00 3.16 -10.12
CA TYR A 100 -4.09 4.00 -10.89
C TYR A 100 -2.78 4.26 -10.12
N ILE A 101 -2.88 4.58 -8.83
CA ILE A 101 -1.72 4.80 -7.95
C ILE A 101 -0.90 3.52 -7.84
N SER A 102 -1.56 2.37 -7.64
CA SER A 102 -0.95 1.04 -7.44
C SER A 102 -0.01 1.02 -6.22
N PRO A 103 -0.54 1.32 -5.02
CA PRO A 103 0.27 1.58 -3.83
C PRO A 103 1.02 0.34 -3.34
N GLU A 104 2.09 0.57 -2.60
CA GLU A 104 2.77 -0.47 -1.81
C GLU A 104 1.82 -1.04 -0.75
N HIS A 105 1.34 -0.20 0.17
CA HIS A 105 0.33 -0.55 1.17
C HIS A 105 -1.03 0.12 0.85
N LEU A 106 -2.11 -0.67 0.84
CA LEU A 106 -3.48 -0.19 0.69
C LEU A 106 -4.30 -0.53 1.93
N GLU A 107 -4.85 0.47 2.59
CA GLU A 107 -5.85 0.27 3.63
C GLU A 107 -7.26 0.57 3.14
N LEU A 108 -8.17 -0.37 3.37
CA LEU A 108 -9.60 -0.23 3.15
C LEU A 108 -10.28 0.02 4.50
N SER A 109 -10.17 1.26 4.97
CA SER A 109 -10.79 1.76 6.21
C SER A 109 -12.26 2.16 5.96
N VAL A 110 -13.04 1.20 5.51
CA VAL A 110 -14.44 1.38 5.10
C VAL A 110 -15.35 0.29 5.67
N GLU A 111 -16.66 0.51 5.63
CA GLU A 111 -17.65 -0.54 5.82
C GLU A 111 -17.60 -1.56 4.67
N ASN A 112 -17.79 -2.84 5.01
CA ASN A 112 -17.78 -3.97 4.08
C ASN A 112 -16.53 -4.01 3.16
N PRO A 113 -15.30 -3.97 3.71
CA PRO A 113 -14.07 -3.84 2.92
C PRO A 113 -13.88 -4.98 1.91
N GLN A 114 -14.46 -6.16 2.15
CA GLN A 114 -14.42 -7.30 1.23
C GLN A 114 -15.13 -7.01 -0.10
N GLU A 115 -16.11 -6.11 -0.14
CA GLU A 115 -16.77 -5.71 -1.38
C GLU A 115 -15.87 -4.83 -2.25
N TRP A 116 -15.16 -3.90 -1.60
CA TRP A 116 -14.26 -2.97 -2.26
C TRP A 116 -12.95 -3.62 -2.67
N ALA A 117 -12.43 -4.56 -1.88
CA ALA A 117 -11.24 -5.35 -2.21
C ALA A 117 -11.36 -6.06 -3.57
N LYS A 118 -12.57 -6.51 -3.96
CA LYS A 118 -12.83 -7.13 -5.27
C LYS A 118 -12.60 -6.19 -6.46
N LYS A 119 -12.58 -4.88 -6.22
CA LYS A 119 -12.34 -3.84 -7.24
C LYS A 119 -10.87 -3.40 -7.29
N ILE A 120 -10.06 -3.82 -6.32
CA ILE A 120 -8.63 -3.54 -6.30
C ILE A 120 -7.90 -4.58 -7.14
N ARG A 121 -7.16 -4.11 -8.13
CA ARG A 121 -6.32 -4.87 -9.06
C ARG A 121 -4.84 -4.76 -8.72
N HIS A 122 -4.42 -3.63 -8.16
CA HIS A 122 -3.01 -3.31 -7.92
C HIS A 122 -2.82 -2.75 -6.52
N ALA A 123 -2.16 -3.53 -5.66
CA ALA A 123 -1.63 -3.14 -4.36
C ALA A 123 -0.58 -4.17 -3.95
N GLY A 124 0.47 -3.78 -3.22
CA GLY A 124 1.43 -4.72 -2.64
C GLY A 124 0.79 -5.56 -1.54
N ALA A 125 0.24 -4.89 -0.53
CA ALA A 125 -0.57 -5.49 0.53
C ALA A 125 -1.89 -4.73 0.70
N ILE A 126 -2.95 -5.47 1.05
CA ILE A 126 -4.29 -4.90 1.28
C ILE A 126 -4.70 -5.21 2.72
N PHE A 127 -4.94 -4.17 3.48
CA PHE A 127 -5.42 -4.21 4.85
C PHE A 127 -6.91 -3.87 4.87
N MET A 128 -7.73 -4.71 5.51
CA MET A 128 -9.18 -4.63 5.40
C MET A 128 -9.84 -4.33 6.75
N GLY A 129 -10.53 -3.20 6.82
CA GLY A 129 -11.34 -2.78 7.96
C GLY A 129 -10.56 -2.00 9.01
N ARG A 130 -11.31 -1.29 9.86
CA ARG A 130 -10.83 -0.27 10.82
C ARG A 130 -9.86 -0.73 11.92
N TYR A 131 -9.64 -2.03 12.07
CA TYR A 131 -8.76 -2.60 13.12
C TYR A 131 -7.51 -3.25 12.52
N THR A 132 -7.29 -3.05 11.22
CA THR A 132 -6.25 -3.70 10.46
C THR A 132 -5.33 -2.62 9.91
N GLY A 133 -4.61 -1.91 10.78
CA GLY A 133 -3.61 -0.94 10.35
C GLY A 133 -2.35 -1.61 9.78
N GLU A 134 -1.60 -0.88 8.97
CA GLU A 134 -0.35 -1.27 8.30
C GLU A 134 0.62 -1.98 9.26
N SER A 135 0.79 -1.41 10.46
CA SER A 135 1.68 -1.95 11.49
C SER A 135 1.43 -3.42 11.83
N LEU A 136 0.19 -3.92 11.73
CA LEU A 136 -0.10 -5.33 11.96
C LEU A 136 0.59 -6.22 10.91
N GLY A 137 0.58 -5.77 9.65
CA GLY A 137 1.23 -6.44 8.51
C GLY A 137 2.74 -6.43 8.62
N ASP A 138 3.30 -5.29 9.04
CA ASP A 138 4.75 -5.12 9.13
C ASP A 138 5.41 -6.02 10.17
N TYR A 139 4.69 -6.37 11.23
CA TYR A 139 5.28 -7.04 12.38
C TYR A 139 4.79 -8.47 12.63
N CYS A 140 3.49 -8.75 12.55
CA CYS A 140 2.98 -10.00 13.13
C CYS A 140 1.81 -10.70 12.42
N ALA A 141 1.24 -10.13 11.36
CA ALA A 141 0.15 -10.76 10.63
C ALA A 141 0.60 -11.99 9.80
N GLY A 142 1.88 -12.03 9.38
CA GLY A 142 2.46 -13.13 8.62
C GLY A 142 2.85 -12.86 7.16
N PRO A 143 2.16 -11.98 6.39
CA PRO A 143 2.66 -11.52 5.08
C PRO A 143 4.04 -10.87 5.17
N ASN A 144 4.75 -10.80 4.04
CA ASN A 144 6.05 -10.14 3.96
C ASN A 144 5.87 -8.63 3.74
N HIS A 145 6.63 -7.81 4.44
CA HIS A 145 6.65 -6.36 4.29
C HIS A 145 7.62 -5.84 3.22
N VAL A 146 8.37 -6.72 2.55
CA VAL A 146 9.15 -6.34 1.37
C VAL A 146 8.22 -6.34 0.17
N LEU A 147 7.73 -5.15 -0.17
CA LEU A 147 6.65 -4.94 -1.11
C LEU A 147 7.07 -4.09 -2.33
N PRO A 148 6.35 -4.22 -3.46
CA PRO A 148 6.61 -3.42 -4.64
C PRO A 148 6.17 -1.95 -4.47
N THR A 149 7.13 -1.03 -4.49
CA THR A 149 6.94 0.43 -4.38
C THR A 149 6.87 1.14 -5.74
N SER A 150 6.62 2.45 -5.77
CA SER A 150 6.68 3.27 -6.99
C SER A 150 5.82 2.72 -8.13
N ARG A 151 4.60 2.31 -7.78
CA ARG A 151 3.58 1.78 -8.68
C ARG A 151 3.95 0.45 -9.35
N THR A 152 5.00 -0.24 -8.88
CA THR A 152 5.43 -1.53 -9.44
C THR A 152 4.51 -2.69 -9.05
N ALA A 153 3.59 -2.48 -8.10
CA ALA A 153 2.48 -3.41 -7.79
C ALA A 153 1.58 -3.74 -9.00
N ARG A 154 1.70 -3.01 -10.11
CA ARG A 154 1.05 -3.34 -11.39
C ARG A 154 1.57 -4.64 -12.03
N PHE A 155 2.80 -5.03 -11.74
CA PHE A 155 3.47 -6.15 -12.40
C PHE A 155 4.41 -6.97 -11.50
N SER A 156 4.66 -6.50 -10.27
CA SER A 156 5.49 -7.17 -9.27
C SER A 156 4.63 -7.67 -8.12
N SER A 157 5.14 -8.64 -7.36
CA SER A 157 4.46 -9.22 -6.20
C SER A 157 5.25 -8.96 -4.92
N PRO A 158 4.61 -9.05 -3.74
CA PRO A 158 5.31 -9.12 -2.46
C PRO A 158 6.39 -10.20 -2.47
N LEU A 159 7.51 -9.95 -1.80
CA LEU A 159 8.56 -10.96 -1.65
C LEU A 159 8.00 -12.20 -0.96
N GLY A 160 8.15 -13.36 -1.59
CA GLY A 160 7.64 -14.63 -1.10
C GLY A 160 8.61 -15.78 -1.34
N THR A 161 8.17 -16.98 -0.97
CA THR A 161 9.00 -18.19 -1.14
C THR A 161 9.35 -18.47 -2.60
N TYR A 162 8.56 -17.98 -3.56
CA TYR A 162 8.82 -18.15 -4.99
C TYR A 162 10.07 -17.39 -5.48
N ASP A 163 10.43 -16.29 -4.83
CA ASP A 163 11.60 -15.48 -5.19
C ASP A 163 12.93 -16.17 -4.83
N PHE A 164 12.86 -17.15 -3.93
CA PHE A 164 14.00 -17.96 -3.51
C PHE A 164 14.07 -19.32 -4.23
N GLN A 165 13.25 -19.51 -5.27
CA GLN A 165 13.19 -20.75 -6.04
C GLN A 165 13.65 -20.54 -7.48
N LYS A 166 14.17 -21.61 -8.10
CA LYS A 166 14.42 -21.68 -9.55
C LYS A 166 13.62 -22.84 -10.14
N ARG A 167 13.00 -22.60 -11.30
CA ARG A 167 12.20 -23.60 -12.02
C ARG A 167 12.92 -24.03 -13.28
N SER A 168 12.88 -25.32 -13.59
CA SER A 168 13.42 -25.89 -14.84
C SER A 168 12.32 -26.66 -15.55
N SER A 169 12.11 -26.38 -16.83
CA SER A 169 11.23 -27.18 -17.68
C SER A 169 11.96 -28.44 -18.15
N LEU A 170 11.34 -29.60 -17.99
CA LEU A 170 11.83 -30.85 -18.54
C LEU A 170 10.95 -31.24 -19.72
N ILE A 171 11.58 -31.43 -20.89
CA ILE A 171 10.89 -31.77 -22.13
C ILE A 171 11.55 -33.01 -22.69
N GLN A 172 10.75 -34.05 -22.92
CA GLN A 172 11.16 -35.27 -23.58
C GLN A 172 10.10 -35.64 -24.61
N VAL A 173 10.53 -35.83 -25.85
CA VAL A 173 9.67 -36.26 -26.96
C VAL A 173 10.12 -37.64 -27.42
N SER A 174 9.18 -38.51 -27.77
CA SER A 174 9.50 -39.78 -28.43
C SER A 174 9.88 -39.53 -29.89
N GLU A 175 10.62 -40.45 -30.51
CA GLU A 175 10.93 -40.38 -31.94
C GLU A 175 9.66 -40.25 -32.79
N GLN A 176 8.64 -41.05 -32.51
CA GLN A 176 7.35 -40.97 -33.19
C GLN A 176 6.64 -39.63 -32.99
N GLY A 177 6.73 -39.05 -31.79
CA GLY A 177 6.11 -37.75 -31.47
C GLY A 177 6.82 -36.57 -32.14
N ALA A 178 8.08 -36.71 -32.53
CA ALA A 178 8.86 -35.69 -33.25
C ALA A 178 8.65 -35.74 -34.78
N GLN A 179 7.99 -36.77 -35.30
CA GLN A 179 7.75 -36.97 -36.74
C GLN A 179 6.35 -36.55 -37.20
N ASN A 180 5.46 -36.15 -36.27
CA ASN A 180 4.11 -35.65 -36.56
C ASN A 180 4.08 -34.13 -36.66
#